data_AF-A0A813FYV9-F1
#
_entry.id   AF-A0A813FYV9-F1
#
_cell.length_a   1.000
_cell.length_b   1.000
_cell.length_c   1.000
_cell.angle_alpha   90.00
_cell.angle_beta   90.00
_cell.angle_gamma   90.00
#
_symmetry.space_group_name_H-M   'P 1'
#
loop_
_entity.id
_entity.type
_entity.pdbx_description
1 polymer ?
#
loop_
_entity_poly.entity_id
_entity_poly.type
_entity_poly.pdbx_seq_one_letter_code
_entity_poly.pdbx_strand_id
1 'polypeptide(L)'
;GSPILEVSAAVGAGALVPVDQTEQGSDVAAHQAAAVTALESFGRLSPTLEDRMARPEALLVHLRALDAVRDKALWAQLERLTNPCIKDGTEELAPLLGELDRLLRVHRLGELAPLLRRALLCTWLLPDQVPFILELWVDAQDE
;
A
#
# COMPACT_ATOMS: atom_id res chain seq x y z
N GLY A 1 11.92 -0.57 55.93
CA GLY A 1 11.22 -1.85 56.12
C GLY A 1 9.74 -1.59 55.91
N SER A 2 9.23 -2.01 54.76
CA SER A 2 7.81 -1.93 54.38
C SER A 2 7.46 -3.23 53.64
N PRO A 3 6.21 -3.71 53.74
CA PRO A 3 5.89 -5.13 53.62
C PRO A 3 5.79 -5.61 52.17
N ILE A 4 6.20 -6.86 51.98
CA ILE A 4 6.06 -7.67 50.78
C ILE A 4 4.57 -8.03 50.62
N LEU A 5 3.96 -7.59 49.52
CA LEU A 5 2.66 -8.09 49.09
C LEU A 5 2.87 -9.22 48.09
N GLU A 6 2.66 -10.43 48.61
CA GLU A 6 2.55 -11.70 47.92
C GLU A 6 1.26 -11.69 47.08
N VAL A 7 1.39 -11.70 45.75
CA VAL A 7 0.24 -11.85 44.85
C VAL A 7 0.19 -13.30 44.37
N SER A 8 -0.83 -13.97 44.90
CA SER A 8 -1.20 -15.36 44.69
C SER A 8 -1.44 -15.70 43.21
N ALA A 9 -0.84 -16.80 42.78
CA ALA A 9 -1.06 -17.41 41.47
C ALA A 9 -2.41 -18.13 41.43
N ALA A 10 -3.36 -17.62 40.64
CA ALA A 10 -4.55 -18.36 40.25
C ALA A 10 -4.28 -19.10 38.93
N VAL A 11 -3.96 -20.39 39.03
CA VAL A 11 -3.98 -21.33 37.91
C VAL A 11 -5.44 -21.56 37.52
N GLY A 12 -5.91 -20.77 36.55
CA GLY A 12 -7.14 -21.03 35.83
C GLY A 12 -6.86 -22.03 34.70
N ALA A 13 -7.13 -23.31 34.93
CA ALA A 13 -7.18 -24.32 33.90
C ALA A 13 -8.39 -24.06 32.98
N GLY A 14 -8.19 -23.17 32.00
CA GLY A 14 -9.10 -23.01 30.87
C GLY A 14 -8.97 -24.20 29.95
N ALA A 15 -9.99 -25.06 29.91
CA ALA A 15 -10.11 -26.12 28.93
C ALA A 15 -9.99 -25.52 27.52
N LEU A 16 -8.95 -25.96 26.80
CA LEU A 16 -8.75 -25.65 25.39
C LEU A 16 -9.88 -26.32 24.59
N VAL A 17 -10.94 -25.57 24.32
CA VAL A 17 -11.93 -25.93 23.31
C VAL A 17 -11.16 -25.98 21.97
N PRO A 18 -11.19 -27.10 21.23
CA PRO A 18 -10.66 -27.12 19.89
C PRO A 18 -11.53 -26.18 19.06
N VAL A 19 -10.96 -25.05 18.66
CA VAL A 19 -11.57 -24.17 17.67
C VAL A 19 -11.52 -24.93 16.35
N ASP A 20 -12.68 -25.33 15.82
CA ASP A 20 -12.83 -25.89 14.49
C ASP A 20 -12.21 -24.93 13.46
N GLN A 21 -11.05 -25.29 12.90
CA GLN A 21 -10.34 -24.52 11.87
C GLN A 21 -10.92 -24.72 10.47
N THR A 22 -12.10 -25.33 10.36
CA THR A 22 -12.63 -25.85 9.09
C THR A 22 -13.30 -24.79 8.22
N GLU A 23 -13.63 -23.61 8.75
CA GLU A 23 -14.30 -22.54 7.98
C GLU A 23 -13.36 -21.43 7.47
N GLN A 24 -12.11 -21.36 7.95
CA GLN A 24 -11.17 -20.29 7.57
C GLN A 24 -10.64 -20.40 6.14
N GLY A 25 -10.68 -21.59 5.52
CA GLY A 25 -10.18 -21.79 4.16
C GLY A 25 -11.08 -21.17 3.07
N SER A 26 -12.39 -21.13 3.29
CA SER A 26 -13.37 -20.64 2.31
C SER A 26 -13.28 -19.11 2.14
N ASP A 27 -13.06 -18.39 3.24
CA ASP A 27 -13.10 -16.94 3.24
C ASP A 27 -11.84 -16.33 2.61
N VAL A 28 -10.67 -16.93 2.86
CA VAL A 28 -9.39 -16.48 2.28
C VAL A 28 -9.36 -16.65 0.75
N ALA A 29 -9.93 -17.74 0.23
CA ALA A 29 -10.02 -17.98 -1.20
C ALA A 29 -10.94 -16.96 -1.90
N ALA A 30 -12.08 -16.62 -1.28
CA ALA A 30 -13.00 -15.61 -1.80
C ALA A 30 -12.35 -14.22 -1.83
N HIS A 31 -11.65 -13.82 -0.77
CA HIS A 31 -10.94 -12.55 -0.70
C HIS A 31 -9.81 -12.46 -1.75
N GLN A 32 -9.08 -13.56 -1.96
CA GLN A 32 -8.04 -13.62 -2.99
C GLN A 32 -8.62 -13.50 -4.39
N ALA A 33 -9.73 -14.18 -4.69
CA ALA A 33 -10.41 -14.06 -5.98
C ALA A 33 -10.88 -12.62 -6.23
N ALA A 34 -11.48 -11.97 -5.23
CA ALA A 34 -11.89 -10.56 -5.32
C ALA A 34 -10.70 -9.61 -5.59
N ALA A 35 -9.57 -9.83 -4.91
CA ALA A 35 -8.37 -9.02 -5.11
C ALA A 35 -7.76 -9.20 -6.52
N VAL A 36 -7.75 -10.43 -7.06
CA VAL A 36 -7.35 -10.68 -8.44
C VAL A 36 -8.26 -9.95 -9.42
N THR A 37 -9.58 -10.05 -9.25
CA THR A 37 -10.54 -9.34 -10.11
C THR A 37 -10.36 -7.83 -10.06
N ALA A 38 -10.11 -7.26 -8.89
CA ALA A 38 -9.81 -5.84 -8.76
C ALA A 38 -8.53 -5.45 -9.53
N LEU A 39 -7.44 -6.21 -9.36
CA LEU A 39 -6.19 -5.97 -10.09
C LEU A 39 -6.33 -6.09 -11.61
N GLU A 40 -7.10 -7.08 -12.09
CA GLU A 40 -7.40 -7.20 -13.52
C GLU A 40 -8.17 -6.00 -14.05
N SER A 41 -9.13 -5.47 -13.28
CA SER A 41 -9.89 -4.28 -13.67
C SER A 41 -8.98 -3.04 -13.76
N PHE A 42 -8.04 -2.88 -12.84
CA PHE A 42 -7.04 -1.81 -12.89
C PHE A 42 -6.10 -1.96 -14.09
N GLY A 43 -5.64 -3.18 -14.39
CA GLY A 43 -4.79 -3.44 -15.56
C GLY A 43 -5.47 -3.11 -16.90
N ARG A 44 -6.80 -3.28 -16.99
CA ARG A 44 -7.58 -2.92 -18.19
C ARG A 44 -7.77 -1.42 -18.35
N LEU A 45 -7.96 -0.71 -17.25
CA LEU A 45 -8.19 0.74 -17.24
C LEU A 45 -6.89 1.54 -17.29
N SER A 46 -5.74 0.90 -17.01
CA SER A 46 -4.46 1.59 -17.06
C SER A 46 -4.00 1.86 -18.50
N PRO A 47 -3.70 3.12 -18.85
CA PRO A 47 -3.14 3.47 -20.15
C PRO A 47 -1.67 3.06 -20.31
N THR A 48 -0.99 2.62 -19.24
CA THR A 48 0.41 2.22 -19.26
C THR A 48 0.60 0.77 -19.71
N LEU A 49 1.42 0.56 -20.75
CA LEU A 49 1.78 -0.76 -21.29
C LEU A 49 2.48 -1.66 -20.27
N GLU A 50 3.17 -1.08 -19.29
CA GLU A 50 3.96 -1.79 -18.27
C GLU A 50 3.12 -2.76 -17.42
N ASP A 51 1.85 -2.46 -17.17
CA ASP A 51 0.99 -3.30 -16.32
C ASP A 51 0.37 -4.50 -17.04
N ARG A 52 0.29 -4.46 -18.37
CA ARG A 52 -0.38 -5.53 -19.13
C ARG A 52 0.34 -6.86 -19.04
N MET A 53 1.63 -6.83 -18.70
CA MET A 53 2.48 -8.02 -18.56
C MET A 53 2.52 -8.55 -17.12
N ALA A 54 2.03 -7.78 -16.14
CA ALA A 54 2.06 -8.20 -14.74
C ALA A 54 0.95 -9.21 -14.47
N ARG A 55 1.32 -10.40 -13.97
CA ARG A 55 0.34 -11.39 -13.53
C ARG A 55 -0.23 -10.95 -12.17
N PRO A 56 -1.57 -10.81 -12.03
CA PRO A 56 -2.17 -10.32 -10.79
C PRO A 56 -1.82 -11.19 -9.58
N GLU A 57 -1.65 -12.49 -9.76
CA GLU A 57 -1.24 -13.41 -8.69
C GLU A 57 0.18 -13.11 -8.18
N ALA A 58 1.10 -12.75 -9.09
CA ALA A 58 2.46 -12.36 -8.72
C ALA A 58 2.46 -11.05 -7.91
N LEU A 59 1.63 -10.08 -8.33
CA LEU A 59 1.46 -8.82 -7.59
C LEU A 59 0.92 -9.07 -6.17
N LEU A 60 -0.06 -9.96 -5.99
CA LEU A 60 -0.57 -10.30 -4.67
C LEU A 60 0.50 -10.93 -3.77
N VAL A 61 1.39 -11.76 -4.30
CA VAL A 61 2.53 -12.31 -3.55
C VAL A 61 3.45 -11.19 -3.09
N HIS A 62 3.77 -10.24 -3.97
CA HIS A 62 4.60 -9.09 -3.61
C HIS A 62 3.93 -8.15 -2.62
N LEU A 63 2.62 -7.92 -2.72
CA LEU A 63 1.87 -7.11 -1.76
C LEU A 63 1.87 -7.75 -0.36
N ARG A 64 1.70 -9.07 -0.27
CA ARG A 64 1.85 -9.79 1.01
C ARG A 64 3.26 -9.69 1.55
N ALA A 65 4.27 -9.74 0.68
CA ALA A 65 5.66 -9.54 1.08
C ALA A 65 5.90 -8.11 1.59
N LEU A 66 5.29 -7.09 0.96
CA LEU A 66 5.33 -5.70 1.41
C LEU A 66 4.71 -5.55 2.81
N ASP A 67 3.55 -6.15 3.09
CA ASP A 67 2.91 -6.14 4.43
C ASP A 67 3.80 -6.75 5.53
N ALA A 68 4.67 -7.68 5.17
CA ALA A 68 5.63 -8.29 6.08
C ALA A 68 6.85 -7.39 6.36
N VAL A 69 7.10 -6.35 5.55
CA VAL A 69 8.25 -5.45 5.73
C VAL A 69 8.08 -4.63 7.01
N ARG A 70 9.14 -4.60 7.83
CA ARG A 70 9.21 -3.82 9.09
C ARG A 70 10.23 -2.67 9.02
N ASP A 71 10.70 -2.36 7.81
CA ASP A 71 11.67 -1.28 7.57
C ASP A 71 11.00 0.09 7.73
N LYS A 72 11.42 0.81 8.79
CA LYS A 72 10.92 2.15 9.09
C LYS A 72 11.22 3.17 7.99
N ALA A 73 12.34 3.03 7.28
CA ALA A 73 12.71 3.96 6.22
C ALA A 73 11.76 3.85 5.02
N LEU A 74 11.40 2.61 4.63
CA LEU A 74 10.41 2.38 3.59
C LEU A 74 9.05 2.98 3.96
N TRP A 75 8.57 2.70 5.17
CA TRP A 75 7.27 3.20 5.61
C TRP A 75 7.25 4.73 5.78
N ALA A 76 8.31 5.33 6.31
CA ALA A 76 8.43 6.79 6.40
C ALA A 76 8.46 7.46 5.02
N GLN A 77 9.12 6.82 4.04
CA GLN A 77 9.13 7.31 2.66
C GLN A 77 7.76 7.20 2.01
N LEU A 78 7.06 6.08 2.19
CA LEU A 78 5.68 5.91 1.71
C LEU A 78 4.74 6.91 2.37
N GLU A 79 4.84 7.12 3.69
CA GLU A 79 4.03 8.10 4.42
C GLU A 79 4.23 9.51 3.87
N ARG A 80 5.49 9.92 3.68
CA ARG A 80 5.84 11.21 3.08
C ARG A 80 5.27 11.35 1.68
N LEU A 81 5.36 10.30 0.87
CA LEU A 81 4.81 10.28 -0.48
C LEU A 81 3.28 10.34 -0.46
N THR A 82 2.58 9.62 0.43
CA THR A 82 1.11 9.67 0.49
C THR A 82 0.55 10.97 1.07
N ASN A 83 1.38 11.78 1.74
CA ASN A 83 0.98 13.04 2.34
C ASN A 83 1.96 14.16 1.94
N PRO A 84 1.94 14.59 0.66
CA PRO A 84 2.80 15.66 0.20
C PRO A 84 2.45 16.94 0.96
N CYS A 85 3.46 17.61 1.51
CA CYS A 85 3.24 18.88 2.18
C CYS A 85 2.91 19.97 1.16
N ILE A 86 2.22 21.04 1.57
CA ILE A 86 1.90 22.20 0.71
C ILE A 86 3.16 22.83 0.08
N LYS A 87 4.34 22.58 0.66
CA LYS A 87 5.62 23.09 0.19
C LYS A 87 6.31 22.18 -0.84
N ASP A 88 5.84 20.94 -1.00
CA ASP A 88 6.43 19.99 -1.94
C ASP A 88 5.81 20.26 -3.32
N GLY A 89 6.63 20.76 -4.25
CA GLY A 89 6.25 20.93 -5.65
C GLY A 89 6.52 19.68 -6.48
N THR A 90 6.12 19.70 -7.76
CA THR A 90 6.36 18.58 -8.69
C THR A 90 7.85 18.22 -8.82
N GLU A 91 8.75 19.19 -8.64
CA GLU A 91 10.21 19.01 -8.71
C GLU A 91 10.78 18.12 -7.59
N GLU A 92 10.20 18.19 -6.39
CA GLU A 92 10.62 17.40 -5.22
C GLU A 92 10.15 15.94 -5.32
N LEU A 93 9.23 15.65 -6.23
CA LEU A 93 8.61 14.35 -6.38
C LEU A 93 9.55 13.31 -6.98
N ALA A 94 10.31 13.70 -8.01
CA ALA A 94 11.23 12.82 -8.71
C ALA A 94 12.28 12.19 -7.78
N PRO A 95 13.00 12.94 -6.92
CA PRO A 95 13.95 12.33 -5.98
C PRO A 95 13.26 11.42 -4.95
N LEU A 96 12.04 11.77 -4.50
CA LEU A 96 11.30 10.94 -3.55
C LEU A 96 10.83 9.61 -4.15
N LEU A 97 10.38 9.62 -5.41
CA LEU A 97 10.06 8.41 -6.15
C LEU A 97 11.32 7.56 -6.43
N GLY A 98 12.44 8.20 -6.75
CA GLY A 98 13.72 7.51 -6.94
C GLY A 98 14.20 6.80 -5.67
N GLU A 99 14.02 7.43 -4.50
CA GLU A 99 14.35 6.82 -3.21
C GLU A 99 13.40 5.67 -2.86
N LEU A 100 12.09 5.80 -3.14
CA LEU A 100 11.14 4.69 -2.99
C LEU A 100 11.56 3.49 -3.86
N ASP A 101 11.88 3.71 -5.14
CA ASP A 101 12.33 2.67 -6.06
C ASP A 101 13.62 1.98 -5.58
N ARG A 102 14.51 2.73 -4.93
CA ARG A 102 15.73 2.18 -4.30
C ARG A 102 15.36 1.27 -3.13
N LEU A 103 14.48 1.71 -2.23
CA LEU A 103 14.04 0.94 -1.06
C LEU A 103 13.26 -0.32 -1.47
N LEU A 104 12.37 -0.24 -2.46
CA LEU A 104 11.66 -1.40 -3.00
C LEU A 104 12.62 -2.46 -3.55
N ARG A 105 13.70 -2.05 -4.24
CA ARG A 105 14.73 -2.98 -4.73
C ARG A 105 15.49 -3.66 -3.60
N VAL A 106 15.81 -2.94 -2.51
CA VAL A 106 16.45 -3.52 -1.31
C VAL A 106 15.61 -4.65 -0.72
N HIS A 107 14.29 -4.49 -0.72
CA HIS A 107 13.34 -5.49 -0.18
C HIS A 107 12.88 -6.53 -1.21
N ARG A 108 13.45 -6.55 -2.43
CA ARG A 108 13.03 -7.42 -3.55
C ARG A 108 11.56 -7.23 -3.96
N LEU A 109 11.07 -6.00 -3.84
CA LEU A 109 9.72 -5.56 -4.19
C LEU A 109 9.71 -4.68 -5.44
N GLY A 110 10.74 -4.77 -6.30
CA GLY A 110 10.87 -3.95 -7.50
C GLY A 110 9.70 -4.08 -8.48
N GLU A 111 9.06 -5.25 -8.51
CA GLU A 111 7.85 -5.52 -9.32
C GLU A 111 6.64 -4.67 -8.87
N LEU A 112 6.62 -4.18 -7.62
CA LEU A 112 5.56 -3.28 -7.15
C LEU A 112 5.80 -1.81 -7.53
N ALA A 113 7.01 -1.44 -7.98
CA ALA A 113 7.34 -0.05 -8.24
C ALA A 113 6.39 0.63 -9.24
N PRO A 114 6.05 0.03 -10.40
CA PRO A 114 5.10 0.64 -11.34
C PRO A 114 3.71 0.84 -10.73
N LEU A 115 3.21 -0.16 -10.00
CA LEU A 115 1.91 -0.12 -9.34
C LEU A 115 1.84 0.98 -8.27
N LEU A 116 2.86 1.06 -7.41
CA LEU A 116 2.94 2.06 -6.35
C LEU A 116 3.11 3.47 -6.93
N ARG A 117 3.97 3.66 -7.93
CA ARG A 117 4.12 4.95 -8.61
C ARG A 117 2.81 5.45 -9.18
N ARG A 118 2.06 4.59 -9.87
CA ARG A 118 0.73 4.95 -10.39
C ARG A 118 -0.22 5.31 -9.26
N ALA A 119 -0.34 4.46 -8.23
CA ALA A 119 -1.26 4.71 -7.12
C ALA A 119 -0.98 6.07 -6.48
N LEU A 120 0.29 6.39 -6.26
CA LEU A 120 0.73 7.68 -5.73
C LEU A 120 0.41 8.84 -6.68
N LEU A 121 0.81 8.75 -7.95
CA LEU A 121 0.58 9.81 -8.95
C LEU A 121 -0.91 10.07 -9.20
N CYS A 122 -1.77 9.05 -9.08
CA CYS A 122 -3.23 9.21 -9.21
C CYS A 122 -3.87 9.88 -7.99
N THR A 123 -3.21 9.83 -6.82
CA THR A 123 -3.70 10.46 -5.59
C THR A 123 -3.15 11.87 -5.38
N TRP A 124 -2.16 12.28 -6.16
CA TRP A 124 -1.52 13.57 -6.01
C TRP A 124 -2.19 14.64 -6.85
N LEU A 125 -2.70 15.65 -6.16
CA LEU A 125 -2.98 16.95 -6.71
C LEU A 125 -2.03 17.94 -6.04
N LEU A 126 -0.90 18.22 -6.69
CA LEU A 126 0.09 19.12 -6.09
C LEU A 126 -0.34 20.59 -6.23
N PRO A 127 -0.02 21.47 -5.27
CA PRO A 127 -0.48 22.85 -5.28
C PRO A 127 -0.09 23.64 -6.54
N ASP A 128 1.07 23.34 -7.13
CA ASP A 128 1.59 23.92 -8.37
C ASP A 128 0.84 23.45 -9.62
N GLN A 129 0.16 22.31 -9.55
CA GLN A 129 -0.64 21.75 -10.65
C GLN A 129 -2.09 22.28 -10.64
N VAL A 130 -2.57 22.75 -9.49
CA VAL A 130 -3.94 23.26 -9.33
C VAL A 130 -4.28 24.39 -10.32
N PRO A 131 -3.44 25.43 -10.52
CA PRO A 131 -3.76 26.51 -11.46
C PRO A 131 -3.96 25.99 -12.89
N PHE A 132 -3.08 25.11 -13.35
CA PHE A 132 -3.16 24.52 -14.70
C PHE A 132 -4.42 23.67 -14.89
N ILE A 133 -4.81 22.89 -13.88
CA ILE A 133 -6.04 22.09 -13.94
C ILE A 133 -7.27 22.99 -13.95
N LEU A 134 -7.26 24.09 -13.20
CA LEU A 134 -8.36 25.06 -13.22
C LEU A 134 -8.47 25.77 -14.58
N GLU A 135 -7.35 26.13 -15.21
CA GLU A 135 -7.33 26.70 -16.57
C GLU A 135 -7.95 25.73 -17.59
N LEU A 136 -7.48 24.48 -17.61
CA LEU A 136 -8.04 23.43 -18.47
C LEU A 136 -9.55 23.22 -18.25
N TRP A 137 -10.01 23.35 -17.01
CA TRP A 137 -11.41 23.12 -16.68
C TRP A 137 -12.32 24.26 -17.12
N VAL A 138 -11.81 25.50 -17.11
CA VAL A 138 -12.52 26.65 -17.68
C VAL A 138 -12.62 26.51 -19.19
N ASP A 139 -11.53 26.19 -19.88
CA ASP A 139 -11.50 26.04 -21.33
C ASP A 139 -12.48 24.95 -21.83
N ALA A 140 -12.62 23.87 -21.06
CA ALA A 140 -13.55 22.78 -21.39
C ALA A 140 -15.05 23.13 -21.23
N GLN A 141 -15.40 24.26 -20.60
CA GLN A 141 -16.79 24.71 -20.51
C GLN A 141 -17.23 25.58 -21.69
N ASP A 142 -16.28 26.10 -22.47
CA ASP A 142 -16.53 26.97 -23.61
C ASP A 142 -16.67 26.19 -24.94
N GLU A 143 -16.48 24.86 -24.94
CA GLU A 143 -16.74 23.94 -26.07
C GLU A 143 -18.13 23.27 -26.00
#